data_AF-A0A3N9UUJ7-F1
#
_entry.id   AF-A0A3N9UUJ7-F1
#
_cell.length_a   1.000
_cell.length_b   1.000
_cell.length_c   1.000
_cell.angle_alpha   90.00
_cell.angle_beta   90.00
_cell.angle_gamma   90.00
#
_symmetry.space_group_name_H-M   'P 1'
#
loop_
_entity.id
_entity.type
_entity.pdbx_description
1 polymer ?
#
loop_
_entity_poly.entity_id
_entity_poly.type
_entity_poly.pdbx_seq_one_letter_code
_entity_poly.pdbx_strand_id
1 'polypeptide(L)'
;MNPIVKVSLAIILLLLSGKMVVTGQDKSLNYGNIPDELVAFDKYQKAYKYHFLTPTWFYGAGREIPPPGNLKEVRLGFLGPLEGSIIQPLGEQMMQGALFAVEEANNKGGYKGIPFKLMIHNDVGLWGAAANEVVKMDDEGVWAWVGTIDDINSHVAIRATLKLEIPVINPGDPDPTFTETNIPWVLRNIPDDRQSSYALVKLIYTDNGYKRVAMMRANNRYGRVGTMHFNRSATRIGFPPVIEERFNDLETDFRQQLERIKKINPDAILIWGNAKESGLIVKQIRELGMTQPVFGSDRMVNPEFLETAGKYAEGVVTTCQYNPDADDP
;
A
#
# COMPACT_ATOMS: atom_id res chain seq x y z
N MET A 1 -52.64 -57.62 9.66
CA MET A 1 -51.33 -57.15 9.13
C MET A 1 -50.85 -56.00 9.99
N ASN A 2 -49.59 -56.07 10.41
CA ASN A 2 -48.89 -55.32 11.46
C ASN A 2 -48.78 -53.79 11.26
N PRO A 3 -48.67 -53.04 12.38
CA PRO A 3 -47.70 -51.96 12.44
C PRO A 3 -46.98 -51.90 13.80
N ILE A 4 -46.13 -52.87 14.11
CA ILE A 4 -45.17 -52.76 15.25
C ILE A 4 -43.71 -52.61 14.76
N VAL A 5 -43.45 -52.65 13.44
CA VAL A 5 -42.06 -52.68 12.92
C VAL A 5 -41.62 -51.35 12.26
N LYS A 6 -42.32 -50.23 12.47
CA LYS A 6 -41.96 -48.94 11.83
C LYS A 6 -41.19 -47.93 12.70
N VAL A 7 -40.88 -48.25 13.97
CA VAL A 7 -40.17 -47.31 14.85
C VAL A 7 -38.66 -47.59 14.94
N SER A 8 -38.19 -48.80 14.62
CA SER A 8 -36.76 -49.14 14.76
C SER A 8 -35.89 -48.90 13.52
N LEU A 9 -36.46 -48.64 12.33
CA LEU A 9 -35.64 -48.40 11.13
C LEU A 9 -35.28 -46.92 10.91
N ALA A 10 -36.11 -45.99 11.41
CA ALA A 10 -35.86 -44.55 11.26
C ALA A 10 -34.71 -44.05 12.14
N ILE A 11 -34.50 -44.68 13.31
CA ILE A 11 -33.41 -44.30 14.23
C ILE A 11 -32.06 -44.88 13.78
N ILE A 12 -32.06 -46.03 13.09
CA ILE A 12 -30.81 -46.62 12.57
C ILE A 12 -30.33 -45.91 11.30
N LEU A 13 -31.22 -45.35 10.47
CA LEU A 13 -30.81 -44.56 9.30
C LEU A 13 -30.14 -43.22 9.66
N LEU A 14 -30.41 -42.67 10.84
CA LEU A 14 -29.74 -41.45 11.35
C LEU A 14 -28.32 -41.72 11.88
N LEU A 15 -27.94 -42.98 12.09
CA LEU A 15 -26.59 -43.38 12.48
C LEU A 15 -25.70 -43.80 11.29
N LEU A 16 -26.28 -43.85 10.09
CA LEU A 16 -25.59 -44.21 8.84
C LEU A 16 -25.49 -43.05 7.84
N SER A 17 -26.01 -41.86 8.16
CA SER A 17 -25.58 -40.64 7.47
C SER A 17 -24.13 -40.40 7.85
N GLY A 18 -23.23 -40.63 6.87
CA GLY A 18 -21.79 -40.52 7.03
C GLY A 18 -21.40 -39.25 7.78
N LYS A 19 -20.29 -39.35 8.52
CA LYS A 19 -19.62 -38.23 9.19
C LYS A 19 -19.88 -36.96 8.39
N MET A 20 -20.79 -36.14 8.89
CA MET A 20 -20.90 -34.77 8.41
C MET A 20 -19.60 -34.15 8.89
N VAL A 21 -18.59 -34.21 8.02
CA VAL A 21 -17.42 -33.35 8.15
C VAL A 21 -18.05 -31.98 8.08
N VAL A 22 -18.18 -31.35 9.23
CA VAL A 22 -18.35 -29.90 9.32
C VAL A 22 -17.06 -29.35 8.73
N THR A 23 -16.99 -29.30 7.40
CA THR A 23 -16.01 -28.50 6.69
C THR A 23 -16.28 -27.10 7.20
N GLY A 24 -15.25 -26.54 7.83
CA GLY A 24 -15.34 -25.36 8.68
C GLY A 24 -16.05 -24.19 8.00
N GLN A 25 -16.39 -23.20 8.82
CA GLN A 25 -16.55 -21.83 8.35
C GLN A 25 -15.62 -21.60 7.16
N ASP A 26 -16.16 -21.12 6.03
CA ASP A 26 -15.34 -20.69 4.90
C ASP A 26 -14.12 -19.99 5.46
N LYS A 27 -12.93 -20.51 5.12
CA LYS A 27 -11.68 -20.01 5.68
C LYS A 27 -11.67 -18.52 5.40
N SER A 28 -11.84 -17.70 6.44
CA SER A 28 -12.01 -16.27 6.23
C SER A 28 -10.78 -15.77 5.49
N LEU A 29 -10.97 -15.19 4.30
CA LEU A 29 -9.87 -14.63 3.53
C LEU A 29 -9.11 -13.64 4.43
N ASN A 30 -7.83 -13.93 4.67
CA ASN A 30 -6.98 -13.00 5.39
C ASN A 30 -6.77 -11.76 4.51
N TYR A 31 -6.62 -10.59 5.14
CA TYR A 31 -6.34 -9.33 4.43
C TYR A 31 -5.14 -9.52 3.47
N GLY A 32 -5.32 -9.22 2.19
CA GLY A 32 -4.26 -9.38 1.18
C GLY A 32 -3.79 -10.82 0.96
N ASN A 33 -4.65 -11.83 1.18
CA ASN A 33 -4.35 -13.25 1.01
C ASN A 33 -3.15 -13.76 1.81
N ILE A 34 -2.87 -13.16 2.98
CA ILE A 34 -1.69 -13.53 3.77
C ILE A 34 -1.76 -14.96 4.31
N PRO A 35 -0.62 -15.67 4.36
CA PRO A 35 -0.49 -16.94 5.09
C PRO A 35 -0.91 -16.81 6.56
N ASP A 36 -1.51 -17.87 7.11
CA ASP A 36 -2.03 -17.89 8.49
C ASP A 36 -0.95 -17.53 9.54
N GLU A 37 0.30 -17.93 9.30
CA GLU A 37 1.46 -17.63 10.16
C GLU A 37 1.84 -16.14 10.20
N LEU A 38 1.45 -15.36 9.19
CA LEU A 38 1.70 -13.91 9.13
C LEU A 38 0.54 -13.09 9.73
N VAL A 39 -0.56 -13.72 10.13
CA VAL A 39 -1.72 -13.02 10.70
C VAL A 39 -1.39 -12.46 12.09
N ALA A 40 -1.54 -11.15 12.24
CA ALA A 40 -1.40 -10.50 13.54
C ALA A 40 -2.61 -10.79 14.43
N PHE A 41 -2.38 -10.96 15.73
CA PHE A 41 -3.45 -11.09 16.73
C PHE A 41 -4.46 -12.19 16.41
N ASP A 42 -4.01 -13.37 15.98
CA ASP A 42 -4.90 -14.50 15.64
C ASP A 42 -5.93 -14.81 16.76
N LYS A 43 -5.51 -14.66 18.03
CA LYS A 43 -6.37 -14.83 19.21
C LYS A 43 -7.41 -13.71 19.42
N TYR A 44 -7.27 -12.56 18.74
CA TYR A 44 -8.15 -11.39 18.83
C TYR A 44 -8.73 -10.98 17.46
N GLN A 45 -8.75 -11.89 16.48
CA GLN A 45 -9.23 -11.63 15.11
C GLN A 45 -10.56 -10.88 15.05
N LYS A 46 -11.49 -11.16 15.97
CA LYS A 46 -12.82 -10.54 15.98
C LYS A 46 -12.75 -9.02 16.14
N ALA A 47 -11.95 -8.51 17.08
CA ALA A 47 -11.80 -7.06 17.28
C ALA A 47 -11.06 -6.39 16.12
N TYR A 48 -10.03 -7.05 15.58
CA TYR A 48 -9.29 -6.59 14.40
C TYR A 48 -10.19 -6.51 13.16
N LYS A 49 -10.98 -7.57 12.89
CA LYS A 49 -11.95 -7.61 11.79
C LYS A 49 -13.03 -6.54 11.92
N TYR A 50 -13.57 -6.29 13.10
CA TYR A 50 -14.59 -5.25 13.27
C TYR A 50 -14.09 -3.84 12.95
N HIS A 51 -12.85 -3.51 13.32
CA HIS A 51 -12.34 -2.17 13.09
C HIS A 51 -11.95 -1.91 11.64
N PHE A 52 -11.42 -2.92 10.93
CA PHE A 52 -10.88 -2.74 9.58
C PHE A 52 -11.75 -3.28 8.45
N LEU A 53 -12.62 -4.27 8.70
CA LEU A 53 -13.44 -4.89 7.64
C LEU A 53 -14.89 -4.43 7.66
N THR A 54 -15.37 -3.83 8.75
CA THR A 54 -16.74 -3.30 8.81
C THR A 54 -16.70 -1.82 8.45
N PRO A 55 -17.22 -1.40 7.29
CA PRO A 55 -17.23 0.00 6.91
C PRO A 55 -18.03 0.83 7.93
N THR A 56 -17.53 1.99 8.29
CA THR A 56 -18.34 2.96 9.04
C THR A 56 -19.34 3.60 8.09
N TRP A 57 -20.61 3.25 8.28
CA TRP A 57 -21.69 3.84 7.50
C TRP A 57 -21.85 5.31 7.86
N PHE A 58 -21.71 6.18 6.85
CA PHE A 58 -22.12 7.57 6.96
C PHE A 58 -23.60 7.70 6.57
N TYR A 59 -24.44 8.06 7.53
CA TYR A 59 -25.87 8.30 7.33
C TYR A 59 -26.21 9.78 7.13
N GLY A 60 -25.21 10.62 6.84
CA GLY A 60 -25.42 12.06 6.67
C GLY A 60 -26.18 12.43 5.38
N ALA A 61 -26.38 13.73 5.19
CA ALA A 61 -27.31 14.31 4.22
C ALA A 61 -26.96 14.12 2.73
N GLY A 62 -25.94 13.32 2.39
CA GLY A 62 -25.39 13.25 1.03
C GLY A 62 -26.39 12.88 -0.08
N ARG A 63 -27.50 12.18 0.24
CA ARG A 63 -28.58 11.89 -0.73
C ARG A 63 -29.68 12.95 -0.78
N GLU A 64 -29.72 13.85 0.19
CA GLU A 64 -30.72 14.92 0.32
C GLU A 64 -30.28 16.20 -0.41
N ILE A 65 -28.98 16.33 -0.71
CA ILE A 65 -28.44 17.44 -1.48
C ILE A 65 -28.76 17.23 -2.98
N PRO A 66 -29.53 18.13 -3.61
CA PRO A 66 -29.85 17.99 -5.03
C PRO A 66 -28.57 18.13 -5.88
N PRO A 67 -28.49 17.44 -7.03
CA PRO A 67 -27.37 17.64 -7.95
C PRO A 67 -27.24 19.12 -8.35
N PRO A 68 -26.02 19.68 -8.42
CA PRO A 68 -25.83 21.05 -8.85
C PRO A 68 -26.38 21.25 -10.27
N GLY A 69 -27.19 22.28 -10.46
CA GLY A 69 -27.79 22.62 -11.76
C GLY A 69 -26.82 23.38 -12.67
N ASN A 70 -26.98 23.24 -13.99
CA ASN A 70 -26.24 23.99 -15.02
C ASN A 70 -24.72 23.85 -14.98
N LEU A 71 -24.20 22.65 -14.68
CA LEU A 71 -22.77 22.37 -14.76
C LEU A 71 -22.24 22.53 -16.18
N LYS A 72 -21.11 23.21 -16.33
CA LYS A 72 -20.34 23.29 -17.59
C LYS A 72 -19.24 22.24 -17.68
N GLU A 73 -18.72 21.84 -16.53
CA GLU A 73 -17.68 20.84 -16.33
C GLU A 73 -17.87 20.18 -14.96
N VAL A 74 -17.42 18.95 -14.81
CA VAL A 74 -17.29 18.27 -13.52
C VAL A 74 -15.84 18.31 -13.09
N ARG A 75 -15.55 18.99 -11.99
CA ARG A 75 -14.17 19.20 -11.51
C ARG A 75 -13.75 18.06 -10.60
N LEU A 76 -12.56 17.51 -10.88
CA LEU A 76 -11.87 16.53 -10.06
C LEU A 76 -10.54 17.13 -9.62
N GLY A 77 -10.22 17.03 -8.33
CA GLY A 77 -8.96 17.51 -7.79
C GLY A 77 -7.84 16.50 -8.03
N PHE A 78 -6.63 16.98 -8.20
CA PHE A 78 -5.41 16.20 -8.18
C PHE A 78 -4.45 16.83 -7.18
N LEU A 79 -3.95 16.04 -6.23
CA LEU A 79 -2.95 16.46 -5.27
C LEU A 79 -1.73 15.54 -5.41
N GLY A 80 -0.58 16.10 -5.75
CA GLY A 80 0.64 15.30 -5.93
C GLY A 80 1.93 16.09 -5.68
N PRO A 81 3.05 15.39 -5.49
CA PRO A 81 4.36 16.02 -5.41
C PRO A 81 4.82 16.42 -6.82
N LEU A 82 4.52 17.64 -7.25
CA LEU A 82 4.77 18.10 -8.62
C LEU A 82 5.93 19.09 -8.72
N GLU A 83 6.23 19.82 -7.65
CA GLU A 83 7.31 20.80 -7.62
C GLU A 83 7.97 20.82 -6.25
N GLY A 84 9.30 20.78 -6.21
CA GLY A 84 10.08 20.91 -4.98
C GLY A 84 10.14 19.65 -4.11
N SER A 85 9.64 18.51 -4.60
CA SER A 85 9.71 17.21 -3.92
C SER A 85 10.82 16.33 -4.50
N ILE A 86 11.46 15.53 -3.65
CA ILE A 86 12.42 14.50 -4.08
C ILE A 86 11.73 13.34 -4.83
N ILE A 87 10.42 13.17 -4.67
CA ILE A 87 9.61 12.15 -5.34
C ILE A 87 8.80 12.71 -6.52
N GLN A 88 9.20 13.88 -7.06
CA GLN A 88 8.51 14.53 -8.19
C GLN A 88 8.26 13.59 -9.39
N PRO A 89 9.21 12.73 -9.83
CA PRO A 89 8.97 11.82 -10.94
C PRO A 89 7.76 10.88 -10.74
N LEU A 90 7.50 10.47 -9.49
CA LEU A 90 6.33 9.66 -9.16
C LEU A 90 5.03 10.47 -9.24
N GLY A 91 5.07 11.74 -8.80
CA GLY A 91 3.95 12.67 -8.91
C GLY A 91 3.56 12.97 -10.36
N GLU A 92 4.55 13.13 -11.24
CA GLU A 92 4.32 13.32 -12.68
C GLU A 92 3.67 12.09 -13.31
N GLN A 93 4.13 10.87 -12.99
CA GLN A 93 3.51 9.63 -13.46
C GLN A 93 2.05 9.49 -12.97
N MET A 94 1.81 9.78 -11.69
CA MET A 94 0.45 9.76 -11.11
C MET A 94 -0.46 10.77 -11.80
N MET A 95 0.04 11.99 -12.07
CA MET A 95 -0.71 13.03 -12.79
C MET A 95 -1.03 12.62 -14.23
N GLN A 96 -0.07 12.04 -14.95
CA GLN A 96 -0.27 11.54 -16.31
C GLN A 96 -1.33 10.43 -16.35
N GLY A 97 -1.29 9.49 -15.39
CA GLY A 97 -2.33 8.46 -15.25
C GLY A 97 -3.72 9.04 -14.97
N ALA A 98 -3.81 10.04 -14.08
CA ALA A 98 -5.08 10.72 -13.79
C ALA A 98 -5.62 11.50 -15.01
N LEU A 99 -4.75 12.20 -15.74
CA LEU A 99 -5.13 12.90 -16.98
C LEU A 99 -5.63 11.92 -18.04
N PHE A 100 -4.94 10.79 -18.21
CA PHE A 100 -5.34 9.76 -19.17
C PHE A 100 -6.70 9.15 -18.82
N ALA A 101 -6.96 8.84 -17.54
CA ALA A 101 -8.26 8.35 -17.09
C ALA A 101 -9.40 9.37 -17.33
N VAL A 102 -9.13 10.67 -17.12
CA VAL A 102 -10.08 11.75 -17.42
C VAL A 102 -10.36 11.84 -18.92
N GLU A 103 -9.33 11.72 -19.76
CA GLU A 103 -9.47 11.69 -21.22
C GLU A 103 -10.34 10.52 -21.68
N GLU A 104 -10.08 9.30 -21.19
CA GLU A 104 -10.89 8.13 -21.49
C GLU A 104 -12.35 8.28 -21.06
N ALA A 105 -12.60 8.83 -19.88
CA ALA A 105 -13.95 9.08 -19.37
C ALA A 105 -14.70 10.11 -20.24
N ASN A 106 -14.01 11.17 -20.68
CA ASN A 106 -14.57 12.18 -21.57
C ASN A 106 -14.87 11.64 -22.96
N ASN A 107 -14.00 10.79 -23.51
CA ASN A 107 -14.23 10.09 -24.78
C ASN A 107 -15.45 9.14 -24.71
N LYS A 108 -15.81 8.66 -23.50
CA LYS A 108 -17.02 7.88 -23.24
C LYS A 108 -18.28 8.73 -22.95
N GLY A 109 -18.21 10.04 -23.18
CA GLY A 109 -19.34 10.97 -23.02
C GLY A 109 -19.39 11.72 -21.69
N GLY A 110 -18.34 11.61 -20.85
CA GLY A 110 -18.23 12.33 -19.59
C GLY A 110 -19.36 12.03 -18.60
N TYR A 111 -19.63 12.97 -17.70
CA TYR A 111 -20.76 12.88 -16.78
C TYR A 111 -22.04 13.39 -17.44
N LYS A 112 -22.86 12.46 -17.98
CA LYS A 112 -24.14 12.81 -18.64
C LYS A 112 -23.98 13.84 -19.78
N GLY A 113 -22.90 13.73 -20.56
CA GLY A 113 -22.57 14.68 -21.63
C GLY A 113 -21.76 15.89 -21.17
N ILE A 114 -21.45 16.01 -19.88
CA ILE A 114 -20.67 17.11 -19.30
C ILE A 114 -19.22 16.64 -19.10
N PRO A 115 -18.22 17.38 -19.59
CA PRO A 115 -16.83 16.96 -19.51
C PRO A 115 -16.30 17.01 -18.08
N PHE A 116 -15.48 16.02 -17.72
CA PHE A 116 -14.61 16.07 -16.55
C PHE A 116 -13.40 16.97 -16.80
N LYS A 117 -12.94 17.64 -15.76
CA LYS A 117 -11.73 18.45 -15.77
C LYS A 117 -10.91 18.22 -14.50
N LEU A 118 -9.62 17.96 -14.68
CA LEU A 118 -8.68 17.79 -13.58
C LEU A 118 -8.13 19.16 -13.14
N MET A 119 -8.26 19.45 -11.84
CA MET A 119 -7.72 20.62 -11.18
C MET A 119 -6.43 20.20 -10.46
N ILE A 120 -5.29 20.73 -10.89
CA ILE A 120 -3.96 20.21 -10.50
C ILE A 120 -3.37 21.05 -9.38
N HIS A 121 -3.01 20.41 -8.26
CA HIS A 121 -2.42 21.03 -7.09
C HIS A 121 -1.15 20.30 -6.64
N ASN A 122 -0.17 21.08 -6.18
CA ASN A 122 1.08 20.59 -5.62
C ASN A 122 0.98 20.42 -4.11
N ASP A 123 1.49 19.31 -3.56
CA ASP A 123 1.37 19.00 -2.13
C ASP A 123 2.61 19.38 -1.29
N VAL A 124 3.63 19.95 -1.93
CA VAL A 124 4.86 20.38 -1.26
C VAL A 124 4.68 21.76 -0.63
N GLY A 125 5.01 21.88 0.66
CA GLY A 125 5.05 23.17 1.33
C GLY A 125 5.25 23.08 2.84
N LEU A 126 5.14 24.22 3.51
CA LEU A 126 5.18 24.31 4.97
C LEU A 126 4.01 23.53 5.60
N TRP A 127 4.16 23.17 6.88
CA TRP A 127 3.18 22.43 7.68
C TRP A 127 1.72 22.83 7.36
N GLY A 128 0.94 21.88 6.85
CA GLY A 128 -0.47 22.09 6.49
C GLY A 128 -0.74 22.41 5.02
N ALA A 129 0.28 22.55 4.16
CA ALA A 129 0.11 22.84 2.73
C ALA A 129 -0.89 21.91 2.04
N ALA A 130 -0.74 20.59 2.22
CA ALA A 130 -1.66 19.60 1.64
C ALA A 130 -3.13 19.80 2.08
N ALA A 131 -3.38 20.20 3.33
CA ALA A 131 -4.74 20.49 3.81
C ALA A 131 -5.30 21.79 3.19
N ASN A 132 -4.45 22.81 3.01
CA ASN A 132 -4.85 24.06 2.36
C ASN A 132 -5.20 23.84 0.88
N GLU A 133 -4.50 22.94 0.18
CA GLU A 133 -4.85 22.58 -1.20
C GLU A 133 -6.21 21.88 -1.27
N VAL A 134 -6.55 21.00 -0.31
CA VAL A 134 -7.90 20.41 -0.26
C VAL A 134 -8.97 21.47 -0.01
N VAL A 135 -8.71 22.49 0.82
CA VAL A 135 -9.63 23.63 1.01
C VAL A 135 -9.79 24.42 -0.29
N LYS A 136 -8.71 24.67 -1.04
CA LYS A 136 -8.80 25.34 -2.35
C LYS A 136 -9.61 24.52 -3.35
N MET A 137 -9.45 23.20 -3.37
CA MET A 137 -10.25 22.33 -4.23
C MET A 137 -11.75 22.43 -3.90
N ASP A 138 -12.11 22.55 -2.61
CA ASP A 138 -13.49 22.81 -2.18
C ASP A 138 -14.02 24.14 -2.73
N ASP A 139 -13.25 25.22 -2.57
CA ASP A 139 -13.56 26.55 -3.10
C ASP A 139 -13.71 26.53 -4.64
N GLU A 140 -12.96 25.65 -5.32
CA GLU A 140 -13.04 25.41 -6.75
C GLU A 140 -14.24 24.55 -7.17
N GLY A 141 -15.02 24.00 -6.24
CA GLY A 141 -16.17 23.15 -6.52
C GLY A 141 -15.80 21.77 -7.06
N VAL A 142 -14.65 21.23 -6.63
CA VAL A 142 -14.23 19.85 -6.90
C VAL A 142 -15.18 18.87 -6.23
N TRP A 143 -15.56 17.80 -6.95
CA TRP A 143 -16.47 16.77 -6.43
C TRP A 143 -15.76 15.66 -5.68
N ALA A 144 -14.53 15.36 -6.07
CA ALA A 144 -13.66 14.36 -5.48
C ALA A 144 -12.22 14.66 -5.90
N TRP A 145 -11.25 14.23 -5.11
CA TRP A 145 -9.85 14.41 -5.46
C TRP A 145 -9.06 13.09 -5.48
N VAL A 146 -7.97 13.08 -6.25
CA VAL A 146 -7.06 11.95 -6.42
C VAL A 146 -5.71 12.31 -5.85
N GLY A 147 -5.12 11.45 -5.01
CA GLY A 147 -3.77 11.62 -4.46
C GLY A 147 -3.67 11.36 -2.95
N THR A 148 -2.52 11.62 -2.31
CA THR A 148 -1.18 11.87 -2.87
C THR A 148 -0.25 10.66 -2.61
N ILE A 149 1.06 10.82 -2.78
CA ILE A 149 2.09 9.75 -2.65
C ILE A 149 2.80 9.80 -1.30
N ASP A 150 3.13 11.00 -0.81
CA ASP A 150 3.80 11.14 0.48
C ASP A 150 2.83 10.86 1.62
N ASP A 151 3.25 10.02 2.56
CA ASP A 151 2.43 9.52 3.65
C ASP A 151 2.13 10.61 4.68
N ILE A 152 3.04 11.56 4.90
CA ILE A 152 2.78 12.72 5.76
C ILE A 152 1.73 13.63 5.11
N ASN A 153 1.92 13.96 3.84
CA ASN A 153 0.98 14.82 3.10
C ASN A 153 -0.40 14.20 2.98
N SER A 154 -0.48 12.90 2.70
CA SER A 154 -1.73 12.14 2.63
C SER A 154 -2.50 12.21 3.95
N HIS A 155 -1.82 11.99 5.08
CA HIS A 155 -2.43 12.11 6.41
C HIS A 155 -2.87 13.54 6.76
N VAL A 156 -2.14 14.56 6.28
CA VAL A 156 -2.53 15.95 6.48
C VAL A 156 -3.76 16.32 5.63
N ALA A 157 -3.78 15.90 4.35
CA ALA A 157 -4.87 16.17 3.41
C ALA A 157 -6.19 15.53 3.85
N ILE A 158 -6.17 14.30 4.36
CA ILE A 158 -7.40 13.61 4.79
C ILE A 158 -8.07 14.26 6.01
N ARG A 159 -7.34 15.08 6.79
CA ARG A 159 -7.96 15.85 7.89
C ARG A 159 -8.86 16.97 7.39
N ALA A 160 -8.50 17.62 6.28
CA ALA A 160 -9.36 18.60 5.62
C ALA A 160 -10.51 17.90 4.88
N THR A 161 -10.19 16.81 4.17
CA THR A 161 -11.16 15.92 3.52
C THR A 161 -12.26 15.47 4.48
N LEU A 162 -11.91 15.06 5.71
CA LEU A 162 -12.88 14.68 6.75
C LEU A 162 -13.81 15.83 7.16
N LYS A 163 -13.35 17.08 7.11
CA LYS A 163 -14.19 18.23 7.51
C LYS A 163 -15.07 18.74 6.38
N LEU A 164 -14.56 18.66 5.15
CA LEU A 164 -15.20 19.19 3.94
C LEU A 164 -16.10 18.15 3.27
N GLU A 165 -16.06 16.89 3.72
CA GLU A 165 -16.85 15.79 3.17
C GLU A 165 -16.60 15.53 1.67
N ILE A 166 -15.39 15.85 1.18
CA ILE A 166 -14.99 15.65 -0.22
C ILE A 166 -14.35 14.26 -0.36
N PRO A 167 -14.88 13.34 -1.18
CA PRO A 167 -14.27 12.03 -1.40
C PRO A 167 -12.85 12.10 -1.96
N VAL A 168 -12.02 11.16 -1.52
CA VAL A 168 -10.67 10.95 -2.06
C VAL A 168 -10.46 9.51 -2.49
N ILE A 169 -9.77 9.33 -3.62
CA ILE A 169 -9.14 8.07 -3.98
C ILE A 169 -7.61 8.25 -4.01
N ASN A 170 -6.91 7.46 -3.21
CA ASN A 170 -5.47 7.51 -3.11
C ASN A 170 -4.81 6.35 -3.90
N PRO A 171 -4.04 6.64 -4.96
CA PRO A 171 -3.34 5.63 -5.75
C PRO A 171 -1.84 5.51 -5.44
N GLY A 172 -1.32 6.21 -4.43
CA GLY A 172 0.13 6.43 -4.31
C GLY A 172 0.73 6.26 -2.90
N ASP A 173 -0.09 6.28 -1.85
CA ASP A 173 0.35 6.15 -0.46
C ASP A 173 0.18 4.71 0.05
N PRO A 174 1.28 3.93 0.17
CA PRO A 174 1.21 2.57 0.68
C PRO A 174 1.10 2.51 2.21
N ASP A 175 1.06 3.63 2.94
CA ASP A 175 0.96 3.63 4.40
C ASP A 175 -0.38 3.02 4.83
N PRO A 176 -0.40 1.86 5.50
CA PRO A 176 -1.64 1.19 5.87
C PRO A 176 -2.53 2.06 6.76
N THR A 177 -1.93 2.93 7.60
CA THR A 177 -2.64 3.77 8.56
C THR A 177 -3.53 4.83 7.92
N PHE A 178 -3.33 5.12 6.63
CA PHE A 178 -4.18 6.01 5.84
C PHE A 178 -5.66 5.59 5.91
N THR A 179 -5.93 4.31 5.64
CA THR A 179 -7.29 3.73 5.70
C THR A 179 -7.77 3.43 7.12
N GLU A 180 -6.85 3.30 8.07
CA GLU A 180 -7.17 3.05 9.49
C GLU A 180 -7.77 4.28 10.19
N THR A 181 -7.73 5.45 9.55
CA THR A 181 -8.48 6.64 9.97
C THR A 181 -10.00 6.45 9.92
N ASN A 182 -10.47 5.45 9.16
CA ASN A 182 -11.88 5.06 9.08
C ASN A 182 -12.80 6.22 8.66
N ILE A 183 -12.29 7.11 7.79
CA ILE A 183 -13.03 8.20 7.17
C ILE A 183 -13.89 7.61 6.03
N PRO A 184 -15.23 7.77 6.04
CA PRO A 184 -16.12 7.02 5.13
C PRO A 184 -15.91 7.28 3.62
N TRP A 185 -15.32 8.41 3.27
CA TRP A 185 -15.08 8.83 1.88
C TRP A 185 -13.58 8.87 1.52
N VAL A 186 -12.76 8.16 2.30
CA VAL A 186 -11.36 7.89 1.95
C VAL A 186 -11.27 6.49 1.34
N LEU A 187 -10.85 6.43 0.09
CA LEU A 187 -10.58 5.20 -0.64
C LEU A 187 -9.09 5.13 -0.99
N ARG A 188 -8.58 3.91 -1.10
CA ARG A 188 -7.22 3.64 -1.58
C ARG A 188 -7.26 2.53 -2.63
N ASN A 189 -6.59 2.74 -3.76
CA ASN A 189 -6.48 1.77 -4.87
C ASN A 189 -5.03 1.41 -5.17
N ILE A 190 -4.20 1.32 -4.14
CA ILE A 190 -2.85 0.76 -4.18
C ILE A 190 -2.70 -0.26 -3.04
N PRO A 191 -1.98 -1.38 -3.24
CA PRO A 191 -1.50 -2.23 -2.16
C PRO A 191 -0.74 -1.41 -1.10
N ASP A 192 -0.81 -1.88 0.14
CA ASP A 192 -0.12 -1.22 1.25
C ASP A 192 1.18 -1.93 1.63
N ASP A 193 1.97 -1.26 2.45
CA ASP A 193 3.25 -1.76 2.92
C ASP A 193 3.15 -3.09 3.65
N ARG A 194 1.97 -3.46 4.17
CA ARG A 194 1.76 -4.79 4.78
C ARG A 194 1.83 -5.85 3.69
N GLN A 195 1.07 -5.68 2.61
CA GLN A 195 1.06 -6.60 1.48
C GLN A 195 2.46 -6.78 0.88
N SER A 196 3.18 -5.68 0.64
CA SER A 196 4.57 -5.74 0.17
C SER A 196 5.48 -6.46 1.18
N SER A 197 5.34 -6.16 2.47
CA SER A 197 6.10 -6.82 3.53
C SER A 197 5.83 -8.33 3.60
N TYR A 198 4.58 -8.76 3.44
CA TYR A 198 4.23 -10.18 3.48
C TYR A 198 4.81 -10.93 2.28
N ALA A 199 4.74 -10.35 1.09
CA ALA A 199 5.35 -10.91 -0.12
C ALA A 199 6.88 -11.05 0.05
N LEU A 200 7.54 -9.99 0.53
CA LEU A 200 8.98 -10.00 0.78
C LEU A 200 9.37 -11.01 1.88
N VAL A 201 8.61 -11.08 2.97
CA VAL A 201 8.89 -12.04 4.06
C VAL A 201 8.75 -13.48 3.57
N LYS A 202 7.69 -13.80 2.83
CA LYS A 202 7.52 -15.13 2.23
C LYS A 202 8.69 -15.45 1.30
N LEU A 203 9.00 -14.54 0.37
CA LEU A 203 10.07 -14.75 -0.61
C LEU A 203 11.44 -14.94 0.06
N ILE A 204 11.80 -14.06 0.99
CA ILE A 204 13.13 -14.03 1.60
C ILE A 204 13.34 -15.23 2.54
N TYR A 205 12.39 -15.46 3.46
CA TYR A 205 12.58 -16.44 4.53
C TYR A 205 12.05 -17.83 4.20
N THR A 206 10.96 -17.92 3.44
CA THR A 206 10.30 -19.20 3.15
C THR A 206 10.79 -19.78 1.83
N ASP A 207 10.72 -18.99 0.76
CA ASP A 207 11.04 -19.49 -0.58
C ASP A 207 12.56 -19.59 -0.80
N ASN A 208 13.31 -18.56 -0.41
CA ASN A 208 14.77 -18.53 -0.56
C ASN A 208 15.54 -19.08 0.66
N GLY A 209 14.87 -19.24 1.82
CA GLY A 209 15.46 -19.83 3.01
C GLY A 209 16.51 -18.98 3.74
N TYR A 210 16.60 -17.67 3.44
CA TYR A 210 17.49 -16.77 4.17
C TYR A 210 16.99 -16.59 5.61
N LYS A 211 17.89 -16.37 6.57
CA LYS A 211 17.53 -16.27 7.99
C LYS A 211 18.03 -15.01 8.67
N ARG A 212 19.11 -14.43 8.15
CA ARG A 212 19.77 -13.25 8.69
C ARG A 212 19.65 -12.09 7.71
N VAL A 213 18.60 -11.30 7.84
CA VAL A 213 18.36 -10.15 6.95
C VAL A 213 18.80 -8.86 7.65
N ALA A 214 19.68 -8.10 7.00
CA ALA A 214 19.97 -6.73 7.38
C ALA A 214 19.02 -5.78 6.67
N MET A 215 18.66 -4.67 7.31
CA MET A 215 17.80 -3.65 6.73
C MET A 215 18.50 -2.31 6.63
N MET A 216 18.25 -1.60 5.54
CA MET A 216 18.57 -0.19 5.37
C MET A 216 17.30 0.57 5.03
N ARG A 217 17.04 1.69 5.70
CA ARG A 217 15.87 2.50 5.39
C ARG A 217 16.08 4.00 5.47
N ALA A 218 15.26 4.72 4.72
CA ALA A 218 15.17 6.16 4.83
C ALA A 218 14.71 6.57 6.25
N ASN A 219 15.22 7.70 6.72
CA ASN A 219 14.92 8.28 8.03
C ASN A 219 13.68 9.19 7.98
N ASN A 220 12.65 8.75 7.27
CA ASN A 220 11.39 9.44 7.11
C ASN A 220 10.22 8.49 7.46
N ARG A 221 8.98 8.95 7.27
CA ARG A 221 7.79 8.20 7.63
C ARG A 221 7.65 6.95 6.73
N TYR A 222 7.81 7.10 5.41
CA TYR A 222 7.78 5.98 4.46
C TYR A 222 8.74 4.85 4.87
N GLY A 223 10.02 5.17 5.09
CA GLY A 223 11.00 4.19 5.51
C GLY A 223 10.64 3.54 6.86
N ARG A 224 10.18 4.33 7.84
CA ARG A 224 9.84 3.82 9.18
C ARG A 224 8.59 2.95 9.20
N VAL A 225 7.53 3.34 8.51
CA VAL A 225 6.25 2.61 8.49
C VAL A 225 6.41 1.33 7.68
N GLY A 226 6.97 1.40 6.47
CA GLY A 226 7.15 0.24 5.63
C GLY A 226 8.01 -0.85 6.27
N THR A 227 9.18 -0.48 6.78
CA THR A 227 10.05 -1.42 7.49
C THR A 227 9.47 -1.97 8.78
N MET A 228 8.63 -1.21 9.49
CA MET A 228 7.96 -1.70 10.70
C MET A 228 7.08 -2.91 10.38
N HIS A 229 6.39 -2.91 9.23
CA HIS A 229 5.56 -4.04 8.82
C HIS A 229 6.39 -5.26 8.42
N PHE A 230 7.50 -5.06 7.71
CA PHE A 230 8.44 -6.13 7.41
C PHE A 230 9.02 -6.75 8.69
N ASN A 231 9.56 -5.92 9.59
CA ASN A 231 10.18 -6.36 10.84
C ASN A 231 9.19 -7.13 11.72
N ARG A 232 7.95 -6.63 11.88
CA ARG A 232 6.90 -7.33 12.63
C ARG A 232 6.56 -8.69 12.04
N SER A 233 6.48 -8.78 10.71
CA SER A 233 6.13 -10.02 10.00
C SER A 233 7.27 -11.04 10.06
N ALA A 234 8.51 -10.60 9.85
CA ALA A 234 9.71 -11.41 9.96
C ALA A 234 9.93 -11.93 11.40
N THR A 235 9.72 -11.07 12.40
CA THR A 235 9.78 -11.45 13.82
C THR A 235 8.73 -12.50 14.17
N ARG A 236 7.52 -12.41 13.60
CA ARG A 236 6.43 -13.35 13.85
C ARG A 236 6.76 -14.78 13.41
N ILE A 237 7.53 -14.92 12.32
CA ILE A 237 7.99 -16.23 11.83
C ILE A 237 9.36 -16.64 12.41
N GLY A 238 9.84 -15.94 13.43
CA GLY A 238 11.06 -16.28 14.17
C GLY A 238 12.37 -15.76 13.57
N PHE A 239 12.30 -14.86 12.58
CA PHE A 239 13.47 -14.28 11.92
C PHE A 239 13.47 -12.75 12.00
N PRO A 240 13.65 -12.16 13.20
CA PRO A 240 13.80 -10.71 13.29
C PRO A 240 15.02 -10.23 12.48
N PRO A 241 14.95 -9.06 11.82
CA PRO A 241 16.10 -8.47 11.15
C PRO A 241 17.29 -8.32 12.12
N VAL A 242 18.49 -8.67 11.65
CA VAL A 242 19.70 -8.74 12.49
C VAL A 242 20.31 -7.36 12.75
N ILE A 243 20.01 -6.37 11.91
CA ILE A 243 20.35 -4.96 12.08
C ILE A 243 19.40 -4.12 11.23
N GLU A 244 19.09 -2.91 11.68
CA GLU A 244 18.38 -1.89 10.91
C GLU A 244 19.21 -0.60 10.93
N GLU A 245 19.81 -0.27 9.79
CA GLU A 245 20.53 0.97 9.57
C GLU A 245 19.63 2.01 8.92
N ARG A 246 19.90 3.28 9.24
CA ARG A 246 19.12 4.42 8.73
C ARG A 246 20.01 5.31 7.89
N PHE A 247 19.41 5.92 6.88
CA PHE A 247 20.02 6.97 6.08
C PHE A 247 19.04 8.12 5.90
N ASN A 248 19.55 9.33 5.70
CA ASN A 248 18.70 10.48 5.44
C ASN A 248 18.37 10.58 3.95
N ASP A 249 17.26 11.24 3.64
CA ASP A 249 16.95 11.60 2.26
C ASP A 249 18.09 12.46 1.69
N LEU A 250 18.42 12.28 0.41
CA LEU A 250 19.52 12.92 -0.30
C LEU A 250 20.93 12.54 0.18
N GLU A 251 21.08 11.57 1.09
CA GLU A 251 22.37 11.01 1.46
C GLU A 251 22.99 10.27 0.26
N THR A 252 24.32 10.39 0.10
CA THR A 252 25.03 9.80 -1.04
C THR A 252 26.16 8.86 -0.66
N ASP A 253 26.56 8.83 0.62
CA ASP A 253 27.58 7.93 1.14
C ASP A 253 26.99 7.08 2.28
N PHE A 254 26.93 5.78 2.06
CA PHE A 254 26.33 4.81 2.97
C PHE A 254 27.37 3.84 3.55
N ARG A 255 28.68 4.10 3.31
CA ARG A 255 29.75 3.16 3.66
C ARG A 255 29.80 2.86 5.14
N GLN A 256 29.49 3.84 6.00
CA GLN A 256 29.53 3.63 7.44
C GLN A 256 28.47 2.61 7.90
N GLN A 257 27.25 2.75 7.40
CA GLN A 257 26.13 1.83 7.61
C GLN A 257 26.47 0.45 7.04
N LEU A 258 26.98 0.42 5.81
CA LEU A 258 27.33 -0.81 5.11
C LEU A 258 28.49 -1.57 5.78
N GLU A 259 29.50 -0.89 6.33
CA GLU A 259 30.56 -1.53 7.10
C GLU A 259 30.04 -2.18 8.39
N ARG A 260 29.02 -1.58 9.04
CA ARG A 260 28.34 -2.21 10.18
C ARG A 260 27.55 -3.44 9.74
N ILE A 261 26.83 -3.36 8.62
CA ILE A 261 26.11 -4.49 8.02
C ILE A 261 27.08 -5.61 7.62
N LYS A 262 28.20 -5.28 6.99
CA LYS A 262 29.21 -6.26 6.56
C LYS A 262 29.78 -7.06 7.72
N LYS A 263 30.05 -6.39 8.86
CA LYS A 263 30.59 -7.04 10.08
C LYS A 263 29.67 -8.11 10.65
N ILE A 264 28.36 -7.95 10.53
CA ILE A 264 27.40 -8.94 11.04
C ILE A 264 27.13 -10.07 10.04
N ASN A 265 27.67 -10.00 8.83
CA ASN A 265 27.57 -11.01 7.78
C ASN A 265 26.14 -11.55 7.58
N PRO A 266 25.20 -10.72 7.06
CA PRO A 266 23.84 -11.16 6.80
C PRO A 266 23.80 -12.07 5.56
N ASP A 267 22.71 -12.83 5.45
CA ASP A 267 22.42 -13.67 4.29
C ASP A 267 21.81 -12.85 3.15
N ALA A 268 21.07 -11.77 3.48
CA ALA A 268 20.40 -10.88 2.54
C ALA A 268 20.28 -9.45 3.10
N ILE A 269 20.06 -8.48 2.21
CA ILE A 269 19.87 -7.07 2.57
C ILE A 269 18.53 -6.59 2.01
N LEU A 270 17.71 -5.97 2.85
CA LEU A 270 16.49 -5.28 2.45
C LEU A 270 16.72 -3.76 2.46
N ILE A 271 16.35 -3.07 1.38
CA ILE A 271 16.43 -1.61 1.25
C ILE A 271 15.01 -1.04 1.16
N TRP A 272 14.74 -0.03 1.98
CA TRP A 272 13.46 0.69 1.99
C TRP A 272 13.69 2.20 1.87
N GLY A 273 13.66 2.71 0.64
CA GLY A 273 13.95 4.11 0.34
C GLY A 273 13.59 4.49 -1.09
N ASN A 274 13.92 5.72 -1.46
CA ASN A 274 13.68 6.22 -2.82
C ASN A 274 14.72 5.67 -3.81
N ALA A 275 14.44 5.85 -5.10
CA ALA A 275 15.16 5.24 -6.20
C ALA A 275 16.67 5.55 -6.18
N LYS A 276 17.03 6.83 -6.06
CA LYS A 276 18.42 7.30 -6.08
C LYS A 276 19.26 6.74 -4.95
N GLU A 277 18.84 6.91 -3.70
CA GLU A 277 19.56 6.42 -2.53
C GLU A 277 19.70 4.90 -2.59
N SER A 278 18.63 4.19 -2.98
CA SER A 278 18.65 2.74 -3.12
C SER A 278 19.66 2.27 -4.18
N GLY A 279 19.74 2.97 -5.31
CA GLY A 279 20.72 2.67 -6.36
C GLY A 279 22.16 2.90 -5.90
N LEU A 280 22.42 3.98 -5.16
CA LEU A 280 23.72 4.27 -4.56
C LEU A 280 24.10 3.24 -3.49
N ILE A 281 23.16 2.81 -2.65
CA ILE A 281 23.37 1.75 -1.66
C ILE A 281 23.76 0.45 -2.37
N VAL A 282 23.03 0.03 -3.39
CA VAL A 282 23.32 -1.18 -4.17
C VAL A 282 24.73 -1.11 -4.78
N LYS A 283 25.09 0.02 -5.38
CA LYS A 283 26.44 0.24 -5.92
C LYS A 283 27.51 0.11 -4.84
N GLN A 284 27.32 0.75 -3.68
CA GLN A 284 28.29 0.73 -2.59
C GLN A 284 28.40 -0.64 -1.91
N ILE A 285 27.32 -1.41 -1.80
CA ILE A 285 27.35 -2.82 -1.38
C ILE A 285 28.35 -3.58 -2.25
N ARG A 286 28.25 -3.45 -3.57
CA ARG A 286 29.12 -4.16 -4.52
C ARG A 286 30.56 -3.64 -4.49
N GLU A 287 30.78 -2.33 -4.37
CA GLU A 287 32.11 -1.74 -4.21
C GLU A 287 32.83 -2.20 -2.94
N LEU A 288 32.09 -2.48 -1.86
CA LEU A 288 32.64 -3.06 -0.62
C LEU A 288 32.86 -4.58 -0.71
N GLY A 289 32.64 -5.20 -1.87
CA GLY A 289 32.84 -6.62 -2.12
C GLY A 289 31.75 -7.52 -1.51
N MET A 290 30.59 -6.96 -1.16
CA MET A 290 29.46 -7.72 -0.61
C MET A 290 28.65 -8.37 -1.74
N THR A 291 28.37 -9.67 -1.61
CA THR A 291 27.70 -10.48 -2.63
C THR A 291 26.26 -10.86 -2.28
N GLN A 292 25.74 -10.39 -1.14
CA GLN A 292 24.40 -10.70 -0.68
C GLN A 292 23.34 -10.29 -1.71
N PRO A 293 22.28 -11.09 -1.88
CA PRO A 293 21.08 -10.67 -2.60
C PRO A 293 20.47 -9.45 -1.93
N VAL A 294 19.93 -8.55 -2.76
CA VAL A 294 19.30 -7.31 -2.31
C VAL A 294 17.83 -7.36 -2.68
N PHE A 295 17.00 -7.10 -1.67
CA PHE A 295 15.57 -6.96 -1.77
C PHE A 295 15.18 -5.50 -1.54
N GLY A 296 14.06 -5.07 -2.13
CA GLY A 296 13.68 -3.67 -2.18
C GLY A 296 12.21 -3.41 -1.92
N SER A 297 11.91 -2.18 -1.51
CA SER A 297 10.56 -1.61 -1.56
C SER A 297 10.19 -1.17 -2.99
N ASP A 298 8.89 -1.00 -3.24
CA ASP A 298 8.30 -0.64 -4.52
C ASP A 298 8.85 0.65 -5.15
N ARG A 299 9.25 1.65 -4.35
CA ARG A 299 9.88 2.89 -4.87
C ARG A 299 11.21 2.68 -5.62
N MET A 300 11.78 1.48 -5.60
CA MET A 300 12.93 1.10 -6.43
C MET A 300 12.54 0.78 -7.89
N VAL A 301 11.26 0.54 -8.17
CA VAL A 301 10.72 0.35 -9.54
C VAL A 301 10.64 1.72 -10.22
N ASN A 302 11.80 2.27 -10.57
CA ASN A 302 11.93 3.60 -11.14
C ASN A 302 13.13 3.66 -12.10
N PRO A 303 13.04 4.35 -13.26
CA PRO A 303 14.18 4.53 -14.16
C PRO A 303 15.44 5.10 -13.48
N GLU A 304 15.27 6.02 -12.53
CA GLU A 304 16.39 6.63 -11.79
C GLU A 304 17.17 5.58 -10.97
N PHE A 305 16.50 4.56 -10.43
CA PHE A 305 17.16 3.47 -9.73
C PHE A 305 18.09 2.69 -10.68
N LEU A 306 17.59 2.34 -11.86
CA LEU A 306 18.36 1.61 -12.87
C LEU A 306 19.54 2.44 -13.38
N GLU A 307 19.34 3.74 -13.61
CA GLU A 307 20.40 4.67 -13.99
C GLU A 307 21.49 4.75 -12.90
N THR A 308 21.08 4.89 -11.65
CA THR A 308 21.99 5.09 -10.52
C THR A 308 22.76 3.82 -10.16
N ALA A 309 22.09 2.67 -10.11
CA ALA A 309 22.70 1.38 -9.81
C ALA A 309 23.52 0.83 -11.00
N GLY A 310 23.12 1.16 -12.24
CA GLY A 310 23.71 0.66 -13.46
C GLY A 310 23.74 -0.88 -13.49
N LYS A 311 24.88 -1.45 -13.86
CA LYS A 311 25.08 -2.91 -13.88
C LYS A 311 24.82 -3.62 -12.54
N TYR A 312 24.84 -2.89 -11.42
CA TYR A 312 24.63 -3.48 -10.10
C TYR A 312 23.15 -3.68 -9.75
N ALA A 313 22.23 -3.16 -10.58
CA ALA A 313 20.80 -3.43 -10.47
C ALA A 313 20.45 -4.90 -10.75
N GLU A 314 21.30 -5.61 -11.49
CA GLU A 314 21.07 -7.01 -11.85
C GLU A 314 20.91 -7.90 -10.61
N GLY A 315 19.84 -8.68 -10.59
CA GLY A 315 19.49 -9.57 -9.48
C GLY A 315 18.88 -8.90 -8.24
N VAL A 316 18.64 -7.59 -8.28
CA VAL A 316 17.83 -6.92 -7.24
C VAL A 316 16.37 -7.28 -7.42
N VAL A 317 15.71 -7.69 -6.33
CA VAL A 317 14.29 -8.07 -6.34
C VAL A 317 13.49 -7.06 -5.53
N THR A 318 12.35 -6.62 -6.05
CA THR A 318 11.46 -5.69 -5.36
C THR A 318 9.99 -6.08 -5.53
N THR A 319 9.10 -5.51 -4.74
CA THR A 319 7.66 -5.58 -4.95
C THR A 319 7.22 -4.55 -5.97
N CYS A 320 6.25 -4.88 -6.82
CA CYS A 320 5.63 -3.93 -7.75
C CYS A 320 4.11 -4.14 -7.70
N GLN A 321 3.37 -3.04 -7.74
CA GLN A 321 1.90 -3.07 -7.76
C GLN A 321 1.32 -3.36 -9.15
N TYR A 322 2.16 -3.31 -10.19
CA TYR A 322 1.78 -3.53 -11.57
C TYR A 322 2.65 -4.63 -12.20
N ASN A 323 2.02 -5.54 -12.93
CA ASN A 323 2.71 -6.50 -13.78
C ASN A 323 2.20 -6.33 -15.22
N PRO A 324 3.02 -5.84 -16.16
CA PRO A 324 2.60 -5.63 -17.55
C PRO A 324 2.25 -6.93 -18.27
N ASP A 325 2.69 -8.08 -17.75
CA ASP A 325 2.42 -9.40 -18.30
C ASP A 325 1.22 -10.09 -17.61
N ALA A 326 0.59 -9.45 -16.62
CA ALA A 326 -0.61 -9.99 -15.99
C ALA A 326 -1.84 -9.83 -16.89
N ASP A 327 -2.72 -10.84 -16.84
CA ASP A 327 -4.00 -10.86 -17.53
C ASP A 327 -5.20 -10.54 -16.63
N ASP A 328 -4.94 -10.16 -15.37
CA ASP A 328 -5.94 -9.59 -14.47
C ASP A 328 -5.85 -8.04 -14.40
N PRO A 329 -7.00 -7.35 -14.41
CA PRO A 329 -7.07 -5.88 -14.45
C PRO A 329 -6.85 -5.19 -13.11
#